data_AF-A0A137P9Q7-F1
#
_entry.id   AF-A0A137P9Q7-F1
#
_cell.length_a   1.000
_cell.length_b   1.000
_cell.length_c   1.000
_cell.angle_alpha   90.00
_cell.angle_beta   90.00
_cell.angle_gamma   90.00
#
_symmetry.space_group_name_H-M   'P 1'
#
loop_
_entity.id
_entity.type
_entity.pdbx_description
1 polymer ?
#
loop_
_entity_poly.entity_id
_entity_poly.type
_entity_poly.pdbx_seq_one_letter_code
_entity_poly.pdbx_strand_id
1 'polypeptide(L)'
;MDSWIYCWDLRDLQAPISKLERPLKTHQRIYFDINSRSNELITGDESGYLRVYDINQVGEKDQILPSYLHKLHNGYLDSIPISRCHPYLPLIFTCSGSRDLTQDKASEFSLNIWKLE
;
A
#
# COMPACT_ATOMS: atom_id res chain seq x y z
N MET A 1 7.38 10.28 10.35
CA MET A 1 6.38 10.34 9.26
C MET A 1 5.10 9.73 9.74
N ASP A 2 4.00 10.17 9.18
CA ASP A 2 2.72 9.55 9.44
C ASP A 2 2.67 8.15 8.80
N SER A 3 2.35 7.15 9.62
CA SER A 3 2.33 5.74 9.26
C SER A 3 0.91 5.20 9.16
N TRP A 4 -0.04 6.06 8.81
CA TRP A 4 -1.46 5.73 8.76
C TRP A 4 -2.09 6.16 7.44
N ILE A 5 -3.10 5.40 7.02
CA ILE A 5 -4.10 5.85 6.05
C ILE A 5 -5.38 6.09 6.85
N TYR A 6 -5.92 7.30 6.80
CA TYR A 6 -7.13 7.66 7.55
C TYR A 6 -8.39 7.49 6.70
N CYS A 7 -9.41 6.89 7.30
CA CYS A 7 -10.76 6.88 6.77
C CYS A 7 -11.59 7.96 7.47
N TRP A 8 -12.27 8.80 6.70
CA TRP A 8 -13.05 9.92 7.19
C TRP A 8 -14.51 9.79 6.73
N ASP A 9 -15.45 10.12 7.62
CA ASP A 9 -16.83 10.38 7.21
C ASP A 9 -16.92 11.84 6.77
N LEU A 10 -17.35 12.10 5.54
CA LEU A 10 -17.52 13.48 5.07
C LEU A 10 -18.70 14.19 5.74
N ARG A 11 -19.57 13.44 6.42
CA ARG A 11 -20.71 13.98 7.18
C ARG A 11 -20.33 14.37 8.61
N ASP A 12 -19.25 13.80 9.16
CA ASP A 12 -18.72 14.13 10.49
C ASP A 12 -17.19 14.17 10.45
N LEU A 13 -16.64 15.38 10.39
CA LEU A 13 -15.22 15.66 10.27
C LEU A 13 -14.52 15.87 11.61
N GLN A 14 -15.14 15.53 12.74
CA GLN A 14 -14.52 15.70 14.06
C GLN A 14 -13.36 14.74 14.29
N ALA A 15 -13.47 13.50 13.79
CA ALA A 15 -12.45 12.48 13.92
C ALA A 15 -12.53 11.48 12.75
N PRO A 16 -11.40 10.83 12.37
CA PRO A 16 -11.44 9.73 11.42
C PRO A 16 -12.21 8.54 12.01
N ILE A 17 -12.98 7.85 11.17
CA ILE A 17 -13.74 6.65 11.54
C ILE A 17 -12.79 5.51 11.91
N SER A 18 -11.74 5.34 11.11
CA SER A 18 -10.74 4.29 11.26
C SER A 18 -9.41 4.75 10.69
N LYS A 19 -8.31 4.12 11.10
CA LYS A 19 -6.99 4.29 10.49
C LYS A 19 -6.35 2.93 10.20
N LEU A 20 -5.71 2.83 9.04
CA LEU A 20 -5.04 1.63 8.57
C LEU A 20 -3.53 1.80 8.77
N GLU A 21 -2.89 0.86 9.47
CA GLU A 21 -1.46 0.97 9.78
C GLU A 21 -0.61 0.70 8.54
N ARG A 22 0.08 1.72 8.04
CA ARG A 22 1.05 1.62 6.95
C ARG A 22 2.40 2.19 7.42
N PRO A 23 3.30 1.37 7.98
CA PRO A 23 4.60 1.84 8.46
C PRO A 23 5.41 2.46 7.32
N LEU A 24 5.75 3.74 7.49
CA LEU A 24 6.55 4.51 6.55
C LEU A 24 7.73 5.20 7.25
N LYS A 25 8.93 4.95 6.73
CA LYS A 25 10.19 5.60 7.09
C LYS A 25 10.75 6.45 5.94
N THR A 26 10.11 6.45 4.77
CA THR A 26 10.54 7.20 3.58
C THR A 26 9.68 8.43 3.26
N HIS A 27 10.33 9.51 2.80
CA HIS A 27 9.65 10.73 2.29
C HIS A 27 9.07 10.52 0.89
N GLN A 28 9.29 9.36 0.28
CA GLN A 28 8.71 9.01 -1.00
C GLN A 28 7.19 8.82 -0.89
N ARG A 29 6.44 9.38 -1.84
CA ARG A 29 5.00 9.17 -1.91
C ARG A 29 4.71 7.71 -2.27
N ILE A 30 3.96 7.03 -1.39
CA ILE A 30 3.44 5.69 -1.62
C ILE A 30 1.93 5.78 -1.81
N TYR A 31 1.46 5.28 -2.97
CA TYR A 31 0.06 5.23 -3.34
C TYR A 31 -0.60 3.94 -2.86
N PHE A 32 -1.86 4.05 -2.48
CA PHE A 32 -2.75 2.92 -2.26
C PHE A 32 -3.82 2.87 -3.35
N ASP A 33 -4.50 1.74 -3.46
CA ASP A 33 -5.65 1.53 -4.32
C ASP A 33 -6.72 0.71 -3.60
N ILE A 34 -7.97 0.79 -4.04
CA ILE A 34 -9.08 0.06 -3.45
C ILE A 34 -9.67 -0.89 -4.49
N ASN A 35 -9.66 -2.18 -4.18
CA ASN A 35 -10.35 -3.21 -4.95
C ASN A 35 -11.83 -3.25 -4.58
N SER A 36 -12.68 -2.69 -5.44
CA SER A 36 -14.13 -2.66 -5.22
C SER A 36 -14.80 -4.04 -5.26
N ARG A 37 -14.14 -5.08 -5.78
CA ARG A 37 -14.72 -6.43 -5.87
C ARG A 37 -14.47 -7.25 -4.62
N SER A 38 -13.27 -7.17 -4.06
CA SER A 38 -12.88 -7.92 -2.86
C SER A 38 -13.05 -7.11 -1.57
N ASN A 39 -13.42 -5.81 -1.67
CA ASN A 39 -13.47 -4.90 -0.53
C ASN A 39 -12.12 -4.84 0.20
N GLU A 40 -11.05 -4.68 -0.58
CA GLU A 40 -9.69 -4.63 -0.06
C GLU A 40 -9.01 -3.33 -0.44
N LEU A 41 -8.21 -2.77 0.46
CA LEU A 41 -7.26 -1.71 0.15
C LEU A 41 -5.87 -2.33 0.01
N ILE A 42 -5.17 -1.96 -1.05
CA ILE A 42 -3.79 -2.39 -1.28
C ILE A 42 -2.83 -1.21 -1.25
N THR A 43 -1.64 -1.39 -0.69
CA THR A 43 -0.56 -0.40 -0.71
C THR A 43 0.78 -1.08 -0.60
N GLY A 44 1.79 -0.54 -1.26
CA GLY A 44 3.17 -0.95 -1.05
C GLY A 44 3.79 -0.34 0.22
N ASP A 45 5.06 -0.67 0.48
CA ASP A 45 5.93 0.00 1.45
C ASP A 45 7.36 0.20 0.93
N GLU A 46 8.23 0.75 1.78
CA GLU A 46 9.66 0.90 1.50
C GLU A 46 10.48 -0.39 1.51
N SER A 47 9.91 -1.48 2.02
CA SER A 47 10.59 -2.76 2.21
C SER A 47 10.14 -3.80 1.18
N GLY A 48 9.49 -3.41 0.08
CA GLY A 48 9.08 -4.32 -1.00
C GLY A 48 7.89 -5.23 -0.66
N TYR A 49 7.10 -4.87 0.35
CA TYR A 49 5.89 -5.58 0.74
C TYR A 49 4.64 -4.88 0.21
N LEU A 50 3.77 -5.66 -0.42
CA LEU A 50 2.38 -5.29 -0.65
C LEU A 50 1.58 -5.63 0.61
N ARG A 51 0.90 -4.62 1.16
CA ARG A 51 -0.07 -4.76 2.26
C ARG A 51 -1.47 -4.76 1.70
N VAL A 52 -2.27 -5.69 2.21
CA VAL A 52 -3.69 -5.81 1.88
C VAL A 52 -4.48 -5.65 3.17
N TYR A 53 -5.47 -4.76 3.16
CA TYR A 53 -6.36 -4.49 4.29
C TYR A 53 -7.78 -4.79 3.88
N ASP A 54 -8.52 -5.45 4.77
CA ASP A 54 -9.95 -5.65 4.62
C ASP A 54 -10.70 -4.37 5.02
N ILE A 55 -11.36 -3.73 4.05
CA ILE A 55 -12.05 -2.45 4.30
C ILE A 55 -13.42 -2.65 4.96
N ASN A 56 -13.94 -3.88 5.05
CA ASN A 56 -15.19 -4.14 5.78
C ASN A 56 -15.03 -3.87 7.29
N GLN A 57 -13.79 -3.84 7.79
CA GLN A 57 -13.48 -3.52 9.19
C GLN A 57 -13.54 -2.01 9.49
N VAL A 58 -13.70 -1.16 8.47
CA VAL A 58 -13.86 0.29 8.64
C VAL A 58 -15.15 0.60 9.37
N GLY A 59 -15.05 1.37 10.46
CA GLY A 59 -16.17 1.67 11.36
C GLY A 59 -16.44 0.60 12.42
N GLU A 60 -15.91 -0.61 12.27
CA GLU A 60 -15.91 -1.63 13.33
C GLU A 60 -14.72 -1.48 14.28
N LYS A 61 -13.57 -1.04 13.74
CA LYS A 61 -12.33 -0.86 14.49
C LYS A 61 -11.73 0.52 14.24
N ASP A 62 -11.24 1.15 15.30
CA ASP A 62 -10.46 2.39 15.19
C ASP A 62 -9.16 2.16 14.41
N GLN A 63 -8.55 0.98 14.55
CA GLN A 63 -7.27 0.62 13.96
C GLN A 63 -7.38 -0.69 13.18
N ILE A 64 -6.95 -0.65 11.92
CA ILE A 64 -6.97 -1.79 11.01
C ILE A 64 -5.53 -2.15 10.66
N LEU A 65 -5.17 -3.39 10.97
CA LEU A 65 -3.89 -3.99 10.59
C LEU A 65 -4.04 -4.66 9.22
N PRO A 66 -2.95 -4.81 8.44
CA PRO A 66 -3.00 -5.53 7.18
C PRO A 66 -3.38 -7.00 7.41
N SER A 67 -4.40 -7.46 6.69
CA SER A 67 -4.83 -8.87 6.68
C SER A 67 -3.77 -9.75 6.03
N TYR A 68 -3.09 -9.24 5.00
CA TYR A 68 -2.02 -9.94 4.29
C TYR A 68 -0.82 -9.04 4.00
N LEU A 69 0.36 -9.65 4.02
CA LEU A 69 1.64 -9.05 3.65
C LEU A 69 2.33 -9.95 2.63
N HIS A 70 2.50 -9.46 1.40
CA HIS A 70 3.17 -10.19 0.33
C HIS A 70 4.50 -9.50 -0.01
N LYS A 71 5.61 -10.21 0.16
CA LYS A 71 6.93 -9.75 -0.29
C LYS A 71 7.03 -9.95 -1.80
N LEU A 72 6.95 -8.85 -2.55
CA LEU A 72 6.95 -8.88 -4.02
C LEU A 72 8.29 -8.49 -4.63
N HIS A 73 9.09 -7.70 -3.91
CA HIS A 73 10.40 -7.27 -4.37
C HIS A 73 11.45 -7.56 -3.30
N ASN A 74 12.54 -8.23 -3.69
CA ASN A 74 13.58 -8.72 -2.78
C ASN A 74 14.80 -7.78 -2.67
N GLY A 75 14.88 -6.74 -3.51
CA GLY A 75 15.99 -5.79 -3.46
C GLY A 75 16.05 -5.03 -2.14
N TYR A 76 17.27 -4.92 -1.62
CA TYR A 76 17.59 -3.97 -0.56
C TYR A 76 17.40 -2.58 -1.16
N LEU A 77 16.27 -1.92 -0.87
CA LEU A 77 15.77 -0.64 -1.40
C LEU A 77 14.68 -0.71 -2.48
N ASP A 78 14.10 -1.88 -2.75
CA ASP A 78 12.94 -1.96 -3.66
C ASP A 78 11.65 -1.57 -2.95
N SER A 79 11.45 -0.27 -2.74
CA SER A 79 10.16 0.26 -2.32
C SER A 79 9.11 0.00 -3.40
N ILE A 80 7.84 -0.19 -3.00
CA ILE A 80 6.69 -0.25 -3.90
C ILE A 80 5.93 1.07 -3.76
N PRO A 81 6.31 2.13 -4.48
CA PRO A 81 5.57 3.40 -4.45
C PRO A 81 4.19 3.29 -5.08
N ILE A 82 3.99 2.39 -6.06
CA ILE A 82 2.72 2.25 -6.77
C ILE A 82 2.27 0.81 -6.70
N SER A 83 1.02 0.64 -6.26
CA SER A 83 0.26 -0.60 -6.35
C SER A 83 -1.14 -0.27 -6.86
N ARG A 84 -1.64 -1.05 -7.82
CA ARG A 84 -2.95 -0.85 -8.47
C ARG A 84 -3.65 -2.17 -8.73
N CYS A 85 -4.96 -2.20 -8.50
CA CYS A 85 -5.79 -3.35 -8.86
C CYS A 85 -6.33 -3.17 -10.27
N HIS A 86 -6.40 -4.27 -11.02
CA HIS A 86 -7.13 -4.27 -12.27
C HIS A 86 -8.65 -4.18 -11.97
N PRO A 87 -9.43 -3.32 -12.66
CA PRO A 87 -10.84 -3.12 -12.32
C PRO A 87 -11.73 -4.37 -12.42
N TYR A 88 -11.37 -5.32 -13.29
CA TYR A 88 -12.21 -6.49 -13.61
C TYR A 88 -11.54 -7.85 -13.44
N LEU A 89 -10.21 -7.88 -13.34
CA LEU A 89 -9.43 -9.12 -13.36
C LEU A 89 -8.74 -9.26 -12.00
N PRO A 90 -8.47 -10.48 -11.53
CA PRO A 90 -7.71 -10.73 -10.31
C PRO A 90 -6.21 -10.45 -10.55
N LEU A 91 -5.88 -9.23 -10.95
CA LEU A 91 -4.52 -8.79 -11.29
C LEU A 91 -4.15 -7.56 -10.47
N ILE A 92 -2.90 -7.51 -10.03
CA ILE A 92 -2.30 -6.37 -9.34
C ILE A 92 -1.07 -5.92 -10.12
N PHE A 93 -0.94 -4.61 -10.33
CA PHE A 93 0.24 -3.97 -10.89
C PHE A 93 1.08 -3.38 -9.75
N THR A 94 2.37 -3.68 -9.73
CA THR A 94 3.32 -3.01 -8.84
C THR A 94 4.46 -2.38 -9.62
N CYS A 95 4.91 -1.23 -9.15
CA CYS A 95 6.14 -0.58 -9.59
C CYS A 95 7.10 -0.54 -8.43
N SER A 96 8.33 -1.04 -8.62
CA SER A 96 9.42 -0.83 -7.67
C SER A 96 10.28 0.36 -8.04
N GLY A 97 10.77 1.05 -7.02
CA GLY A 97 11.77 2.08 -7.18
C GLY A 97 11.82 3.01 -6.00
N SER A 98 13.00 3.15 -5.40
CA SER A 98 13.27 4.12 -4.34
C SER A 98 13.83 5.42 -4.89
N ARG A 99 13.47 6.55 -4.26
CA ARG A 99 14.24 7.80 -4.41
C ARG A 99 15.30 7.86 -3.33
N ASP A 100 16.54 7.58 -3.69
CA ASP A 100 17.68 7.74 -2.80
C ASP A 100 18.64 8.77 -3.40
N LEU A 101 18.80 9.90 -2.71
CA LEU A 101 19.67 10.99 -3.16
C LEU A 101 21.15 10.68 -2.90
N THR A 102 21.45 9.59 -2.19
CA THR A 102 22.80 9.22 -1.76
C THR A 102 23.40 8.04 -2.54
N GLN A 103 22.70 7.52 -3.56
CA GLN A 103 23.07 6.27 -4.22
C GLN A 103 24.18 6.40 -5.27
N ASP A 104 25.30 5.70 -5.01
CA ASP A 104 26.37 5.35 -5.96
C ASP A 104 26.10 4.04 -6.75
N LYS A 105 24.98 3.34 -6.45
CA LYS A 105 24.61 2.08 -7.12
C LYS A 105 23.46 2.31 -8.09
N ALA A 106 23.46 1.54 -9.18
CA ALA A 106 22.34 1.51 -10.13
C ALA A 106 21.06 1.08 -9.39
N SER A 107 20.06 1.97 -9.34
CA SER A 107 18.75 1.66 -8.79
C SER A 107 18.05 0.69 -9.73
N GLU A 108 17.62 -0.46 -9.21
CA GLU A 108 16.78 -1.39 -9.96
C GLU A 108 15.33 -0.92 -9.91
N PHE A 109 14.71 -0.80 -11.09
CA PHE A 109 13.31 -0.45 -11.24
C PHE A 109 12.61 -1.59 -11.96
N SER A 110 11.47 -2.03 -11.45
CA SER A 110 10.71 -3.11 -12.05
C SER A 110 9.22 -2.80 -12.07
N LEU A 111 8.56 -3.21 -13.13
CA LEU A 111 7.10 -3.16 -13.29
C LEU A 111 6.62 -4.60 -13.40
N ASN A 112 5.83 -5.04 -12.43
CA ASN A 112 5.36 -6.42 -12.35
C ASN A 112 3.83 -6.48 -12.33
N ILE A 113 3.31 -7.54 -12.92
CA ILE A 113 1.89 -7.89 -12.89
C ILE A 113 1.76 -9.20 -12.12
N TRP A 114 0.92 -9.21 -11.10
CA TRP A 114 0.70 -10.33 -10.21
C TRP A 114 -0.72 -10.83 -10.38
N LYS A 115 -0.89 -12.15 -10.38
CA LYS A 115 -2.21 -12.78 -10.34
C LYS A 115 -2.57 -13.07 -8.88
N LEU A 116 -3.78 -12.71 -8.49
CA LEU A 116 -4.38 -13.13 -7.22
C LEU A 116 -4.92 -14.55 -7.45
N GLU A 117 -4.23 -15.56 -6.91
CA GLU A 117 -4.63 -16.97 -6.91
C GLU A 117 -5.17 -17.41 -5.55
#